data_AF-A0A377FTU7-F1
#
_entry.id   AF-A0A377FTU7-F1
#
_cell.length_a   1.000
_cell.length_b   1.000
_cell.length_c   1.000
_cell.angle_alpha   90.00
_cell.angle_beta   90.00
_cell.angle_gamma   90.00
#
_symmetry.space_group_name_H-M   'P 1'
#
loop_
_entity.id
_entity.type
_entity.pdbx_description
1 polymer ?
#
loop_
_entity_poly.entity_id
_entity_poly.type
_entity_poly.pdbx_seq_one_letter_code
_entity_poly.pdbx_strand_id
1 'polypeptide(L)'
;MYIYNVTKYDPETRGEVDEWTDMSCIGNTYDGTVFTLEEYLRVEANYIEAIERMMDDLGVKTLTVSYLERRFHDYAFRPSAKRAFDALYPIRMRDMRKK
;
A
#
# COMPACT_ATOMS: atom_id res chain seq x y z
N MET A 1 -23.27 7.92 11.15
CA MET A 1 -21.80 7.92 10.98
C MET A 1 -21.51 7.30 9.63
N TYR A 2 -20.88 8.03 8.71
CA TYR A 2 -20.48 7.48 7.40
C TYR A 2 -19.09 6.85 7.53
N ILE A 3 -18.92 5.66 6.98
CA ILE A 3 -17.65 4.92 6.93
C ILE A 3 -17.39 4.63 5.46
N TYR A 4 -16.24 5.06 4.97
CA TYR A 4 -15.81 4.83 3.60
C TYR A 4 -14.69 3.80 3.59
N ASN A 5 -14.73 2.87 2.63
CA ASN A 5 -13.64 1.95 2.34
C ASN A 5 -13.02 2.34 1.01
N VAL A 6 -11.80 2.88 1.04
CA VAL A 6 -11.03 3.16 -0.17
C VAL A 6 -10.19 1.91 -0.46
N THR A 7 -10.35 1.34 -1.65
CA THR A 7 -9.67 0.10 -2.03
C THR A 7 -9.40 0.04 -3.53
N LYS A 8 -8.34 -0.65 -3.94
CA LYS A 8 -7.99 -0.88 -5.36
C LYS A 8 -8.89 -1.92 -6.04
N TYR A 9 -9.59 -2.74 -5.26
CA TYR A 9 -10.37 -3.86 -5.79
C TYR A 9 -11.67 -3.37 -6.42
N ASP A 10 -11.95 -3.86 -7.61
CA ASP A 10 -13.29 -3.74 -8.20
C ASP A 10 -14.29 -4.52 -7.33
N PRO A 11 -15.39 -3.89 -6.85
CA PRO A 11 -16.39 -4.56 -6.03
C PRO A 11 -17.01 -5.81 -6.68
N GLU A 12 -17.14 -5.82 -8.01
CA GLU A 12 -17.81 -6.91 -8.74
C GLU A 12 -16.90 -8.13 -8.91
N THR A 13 -15.58 -7.96 -8.95
CA THR A 13 -14.62 -9.05 -9.20
C THR A 13 -13.70 -9.34 -8.01
N ARG A 14 -13.98 -8.75 -6.85
CA ARG A 14 -13.12 -8.83 -5.67
C ARG A 14 -12.95 -10.28 -5.20
N GLY A 15 -11.70 -10.76 -5.24
CA GLY A 15 -11.33 -12.11 -4.80
C GLY A 15 -11.49 -13.18 -5.88
N GLU A 16 -11.92 -12.80 -7.09
CA GLU A 16 -12.02 -13.70 -8.24
C GLU A 16 -10.80 -13.59 -9.17
N VAL A 17 -10.07 -12.47 -9.09
CA VAL A 17 -8.88 -12.19 -9.88
C VAL A 17 -7.62 -12.60 -9.13
N ASP A 18 -6.68 -13.25 -9.83
CA ASP A 18 -5.34 -13.53 -9.32
C ASP A 18 -4.51 -12.25 -9.33
N GLU A 19 -4.50 -11.55 -8.19
CA GLU A 19 -3.78 -10.29 -8.03
C GLU A 19 -3.05 -10.21 -6.68
N TRP A 20 -2.08 -9.31 -6.61
CA TRP A 20 -1.33 -9.05 -5.38
C TRP A 20 -2.23 -8.43 -4.31
N THR A 21 -1.94 -8.75 -3.03
CA THR A 21 -2.76 -8.31 -1.89
C THR A 21 -2.03 -7.36 -0.96
N ASP A 22 -0.71 -7.47 -0.86
CA ASP A 22 0.12 -6.58 -0.06
C ASP A 22 1.55 -6.48 -0.63
N MET A 23 2.39 -5.66 0.01
CA MET A 23 3.77 -5.45 -0.43
C MET A 23 4.63 -6.71 -0.47
N SER A 24 4.33 -7.75 0.33
CA SER A 24 5.12 -8.99 0.32
C SER A 24 5.02 -9.75 -0.99
N CYS A 25 4.01 -9.45 -1.81
CA CYS A 25 3.87 -9.99 -3.15
C CYS A 25 4.86 -9.41 -4.17
N ILE A 26 5.61 -8.34 -3.85
CA ILE A 26 6.55 -7.71 -4.79
C ILE A 26 7.55 -8.75 -5.32
N GLY A 27 7.62 -8.84 -6.65
CA GLY A 27 8.44 -9.81 -7.39
C GLY A 27 7.73 -11.13 -7.73
N ASN A 28 6.46 -11.31 -7.31
CA ASN A 28 5.60 -12.39 -7.80
C ASN A 28 5.01 -12.02 -9.16
N THR A 29 4.46 -13.01 -9.86
CA THR A 29 3.81 -12.84 -11.17
C THR A 29 2.31 -13.08 -11.01
N TYR A 30 1.52 -12.17 -11.57
CA TYR A 30 0.06 -12.22 -11.62
C TYR A 30 -0.34 -11.94 -13.06
N ASP A 31 -1.16 -12.82 -13.64
CA ASP A 31 -1.57 -12.74 -15.06
C ASP A 31 -0.40 -12.45 -16.03
N GLY A 32 0.71 -13.20 -15.87
CA GLY A 32 1.92 -13.04 -16.68
C GLY A 32 2.75 -11.77 -16.43
N THR A 33 2.31 -10.88 -15.53
CA THR A 33 2.99 -9.61 -15.22
C THR A 33 3.65 -9.66 -13.84
N VAL A 34 4.92 -9.24 -13.75
CA VAL A 34 5.63 -9.14 -12.47
C VAL A 34 5.11 -7.95 -11.68
N PHE A 35 4.67 -8.17 -10.45
CA PHE A 35 4.29 -7.09 -9.54
C PHE A 35 5.53 -6.38 -8.99
N THR A 36 5.64 -5.07 -9.24
CA THR A 36 6.83 -4.27 -8.93
C THR A 36 6.62 -3.34 -7.73
N LEU A 37 7.72 -2.86 -7.17
CA LEU A 37 7.69 -1.80 -6.15
C LEU A 37 7.06 -0.50 -6.69
N GLU A 38 7.31 -0.16 -7.95
CA GLU A 38 6.73 1.02 -8.58
C GLU A 38 5.21 0.94 -8.61
N GLU A 39 4.67 -0.23 -9.00
CA GLU A 39 3.23 -0.47 -9.01
C GLU A 39 2.63 -0.40 -7.60
N TYR A 40 3.31 -0.97 -6.61
CA TYR A 40 2.90 -0.85 -5.21
C TYR A 40 2.81 0.62 -4.76
N LEU A 41 3.88 1.40 -4.99
CA LEU A 41 3.94 2.80 -4.58
C LEU A 41 2.93 3.67 -5.34
N ARG A 42 2.65 3.35 -6.61
CA ARG A 42 1.61 4.01 -7.39
C ARG A 42 0.25 3.83 -6.75
N VAL A 43 -0.10 2.61 -6.32
CA VAL A 43 -1.39 2.35 -5.67
C VAL A 43 -1.46 2.98 -4.27
N GLU A 44 -0.38 2.95 -3.49
CA GLU A 44 -0.33 3.66 -2.20
C GLU A 44 -0.53 5.18 -2.38
N ALA A 45 0.04 5.78 -3.42
CA ALA A 45 -0.18 7.19 -3.76
C ALA A 45 -1.64 7.48 -4.13
N ASN A 46 -2.29 6.59 -4.88
CA ASN A 46 -3.70 6.73 -5.24
C ASN A 46 -4.61 6.74 -3.99
N TYR A 47 -4.29 5.98 -2.95
CA TYR A 47 -5.04 6.00 -1.69
C TYR A 47 -4.92 7.35 -0.96
N ILE A 48 -3.72 7.94 -0.95
CA ILE A 48 -3.49 9.27 -0.37
C ILE A 48 -4.27 10.32 -1.18
N GLU A 49 -4.14 10.30 -2.50
CA GLU A 49 -4.83 11.24 -3.38
C GLU A 49 -6.35 11.16 -3.25
N ALA A 50 -6.91 9.95 -3.12
CA ALA A 50 -8.34 9.77 -2.88
C ALA A 50 -8.79 10.44 -1.57
N ILE A 51 -8.02 10.29 -0.50
CA ILE A 51 -8.31 10.93 0.79
C ILE A 51 -8.20 12.45 0.69
N GLU A 52 -7.15 12.97 0.03
CA GLU A 52 -6.95 14.41 -0.18
C GLU A 52 -8.12 15.03 -0.96
N ARG A 53 -8.56 14.40 -2.05
CA ARG A 53 -9.72 14.84 -2.83
C ARG A 53 -11.01 14.85 -2.00
N MET A 54 -11.24 13.81 -1.21
CA MET A 54 -12.40 13.76 -0.30
C MET A 54 -12.33 14.88 0.75
N MET A 55 -11.15 15.18 1.27
CA MET A 55 -10.95 16.26 2.22
C MET A 55 -11.23 17.63 1.59
N ASP A 56 -10.72 17.86 0.38
CA ASP A 56 -10.93 19.10 -0.37
C ASP A 56 -12.41 19.33 -0.69
N ASP A 57 -13.08 18.30 -1.21
CA ASP A 57 -14.52 18.36 -1.57
C ASP A 57 -15.41 18.64 -0.34
N LEU A 58 -15.02 18.15 0.84
CA LEU A 58 -15.75 18.34 2.09
C LEU A 58 -15.26 19.56 2.90
N GLY A 59 -14.24 20.28 2.44
CA GLY A 59 -13.61 21.39 3.18
C GLY A 59 -12.94 20.97 4.49
N VAL A 60 -12.52 19.71 4.62
CA VAL A 60 -11.85 19.17 5.81
C VAL A 60 -10.37 19.54 5.78
N LYS A 61 -9.90 20.25 6.82
CA LYS A 61 -8.52 20.78 6.86
C LYS A 61 -7.52 19.87 7.59
N THR A 62 -8.01 18.97 8.43
CA THR A 62 -7.18 18.13 9.28
C THR A 62 -7.71 16.71 9.34
N LEU A 63 -6.82 15.74 9.26
CA LEU A 63 -7.09 14.32 9.41
C LEU A 63 -6.23 13.75 10.53
N THR A 64 -6.84 12.96 11.41
CA THR A 64 -6.11 12.20 12.43
C THR A 64 -6.07 10.73 12.05
N VAL A 65 -4.88 10.14 12.01
CA VAL A 65 -4.68 8.71 11.76
C VAL A 65 -4.52 8.00 13.11
N SER A 66 -5.45 7.10 13.46
CA SER A 66 -5.47 6.44 14.78
C SER A 66 -5.05 4.97 14.76
N TYR A 67 -5.23 4.26 13.64
CA TYR A 67 -5.04 2.81 13.54
C TYR A 67 -4.17 2.43 12.33
N LEU A 68 -2.93 2.90 12.32
CA LEU A 68 -1.96 2.54 11.27
C LEU A 68 -1.35 1.17 11.58
N GLU A 69 -1.67 0.16 10.76
CA GLU A 69 -1.03 -1.14 10.86
C GLU A 69 0.47 -1.04 10.55
N ARG A 70 1.31 -1.62 11.41
CA ARG A 70 2.77 -1.66 11.23
C ARG A 70 3.22 -3.08 10.94
N ARG A 71 3.02 -3.56 9.71
CA ARG A 71 3.39 -4.94 9.31
C ARG A 71 4.91 -5.17 9.11
N PHE A 72 5.74 -4.16 9.33
CA PHE A 72 7.17 -4.20 9.00
C PHE A 72 8.01 -5.17 9.84
N HIS A 73 7.65 -5.40 11.10
CA HIS A 73 8.40 -6.34 11.95
C HIS A 73 8.25 -7.79 11.47
N ASP A 74 7.16 -8.09 10.77
CA ASP A 74 6.83 -9.45 10.33
C ASP A 74 7.55 -9.85 9.04
N TYR A 75 7.94 -8.87 8.21
CA TYR A 75 8.56 -9.15 6.90
C TYR A 75 10.07 -9.39 6.97
N ALA A 76 10.77 -8.83 7.97
CA ALA A 76 12.19 -9.14 8.20
C ALA A 76 12.41 -10.62 8.56
N PHE A 77 11.36 -11.32 9.00
CA PHE A 77 11.40 -12.72 9.43
C PHE A 77 10.73 -13.70 8.45
N ARG A 78 10.13 -13.20 7.35
CA ARG A 78 9.42 -14.03 6.35
C ARG A 78 10.25 -14.17 5.07
N PRO A 79 10.69 -15.39 4.68
CA PRO A 79 11.43 -15.61 3.45
C PRO A 79 10.70 -15.11 2.19
N SER A 80 9.37 -15.25 2.14
CA SER A 80 8.53 -14.77 1.03
C SER A 80 8.53 -13.24 0.90
N ALA A 81 8.73 -12.51 1.99
CA ALA A 81 8.72 -11.05 2.00
C ALA A 81 10.11 -10.43 1.88
N LYS A 82 11.17 -11.24 1.80
CA LYS A 82 12.55 -10.74 1.67
C LYS A 82 12.71 -9.84 0.46
N ARG A 83 12.11 -10.20 -0.68
CA ARG A 83 12.15 -9.39 -1.91
C ARG A 83 11.51 -8.01 -1.71
N ALA A 84 10.35 -7.97 -1.07
CA ALA A 84 9.66 -6.73 -0.72
C ALA A 84 10.46 -5.89 0.26
N PHE A 85 11.03 -6.52 1.29
CA PHE A 85 11.89 -5.86 2.27
C PHE A 85 13.10 -5.23 1.58
N ASP A 86 13.82 -5.99 0.76
CA ASP A 86 15.00 -5.53 0.02
C ASP A 86 14.64 -4.36 -0.92
N ALA A 87 13.48 -4.41 -1.57
CA ALA A 87 13.00 -3.35 -2.46
C ALA A 87 12.68 -2.04 -1.70
N LEU A 88 12.06 -2.14 -0.52
CA LEU A 88 11.63 -0.98 0.28
C LEU A 88 12.74 -0.41 1.19
N TYR A 89 13.72 -1.22 1.55
CA TYR A 89 14.79 -0.86 2.49
C TYR A 89 15.54 0.44 2.12
N PRO A 90 15.91 0.69 0.84
CA PRO A 90 16.62 1.91 0.45
C PRO A 90 15.79 3.18 0.65
N ILE A 91 14.47 3.12 0.40
CA ILE A 91 13.56 4.26 0.61
C ILE A 91 13.47 4.56 2.10
N ARG A 92 13.26 3.52 2.92
CA ARG A 92 13.12 3.66 4.37
C ARG A 92 14.37 4.20 5.05
N MET A 93 15.56 3.77 4.62
CA MET A 93 16.83 4.29 5.17
C MET A 93 17.02 5.78 4.90
N ARG A 94 16.44 6.32 3.81
CA ARG A 94 16.46 7.76 3.54
C ARG A 94 15.58 8.51 4.53
N ASP A 95 14.40 7.98 4.87
CA ASP A 95 13.49 8.63 5.83
C ASP A 95 13.97 8.54 7.27
N MET A 96 14.60 7.43 7.67
CA MET A 96 15.17 7.28 9.02
C MET A 96 16.40 8.16 9.28
N ARG A 97 17.10 8.60 8.21
CA ARG A 97 18.25 9.52 8.30
C ARG A 97 17.86 11.00 8.37
N LYS A 98 16.58 11.33 8.20
CA LYS A 98 16.06 12.71 8.30
C LYS A 98 15.62 13.09 9.74
N LYS A 99 16.14 12.39 10.75
CA LYS A 99 15.94 12.71 12.17
C LYS A 99 17.12 13.46 12.74
#